data_AF-A0A1G0WAA2-F1
#
_entry.id   AF-A0A1G0WAA2-F1
#
_cell.length_a   1.000
_cell.length_b   1.000
_cell.length_c   1.000
_cell.angle_alpha   90.00
_cell.angle_beta   90.00
_cell.angle_gamma   90.00
#
_symmetry.space_group_name_H-M   'P 1'
#
loop_
_entity.id
_entity.type
_entity.pdbx_description
1 polymer ?
#
loop_
_entity_poly.entity_id
_entity_poly.type
_entity_poly.pdbx_seq_one_letter_code
_entity_poly.pdbx_strand_id
1 'polypeptide(L)'
;MEIKLSTIIKAYPEPKSFTMDSEIAGIGSCFSQYVMEELRRLGFHTSSNPNGIVYNSHSILQSLKYLEKDYPEETFFQDNSLWHSWEHHGFFSSKSKEELIWQVNEAKKQFVERLKKARLFILTPSSSVVYVLKSSGRITANCHKVPNNNFSVEILSNEVNLANLKESISLIKNYNPDCSVIITLSPVRHYPGNLCLNSRSKANLLSAICECVEQTQNCMYFPSYEILLDELRDYRFYADDMLHPSNLARQLILDRFLESYFDQSSLIEIKERRKNLKLLNHRILQ
;
A
#
# COMPACT_ATOMS: atom_id res chain seq x y z
N MET A 1 11.54 19.57 35.32
CA MET A 1 11.00 19.46 33.95
C MET A 1 11.01 17.98 33.61
N GLU A 2 9.85 17.36 33.46
CA GLU A 2 9.76 15.92 33.17
C GLU A 2 10.17 15.70 31.71
N ILE A 3 11.15 14.83 31.48
CA ILE A 3 11.65 14.57 30.12
C ILE A 3 10.60 13.72 29.39
N LYS A 4 9.93 14.30 28.40
CA LYS A 4 8.99 13.58 27.54
C LYS A 4 9.76 12.90 26.40
N LEU A 5 9.83 11.57 26.43
CA LEU A 5 10.58 10.78 25.46
C LEU A 5 9.82 10.47 24.15
N SER A 6 8.54 10.86 24.05
CA SER A 6 7.70 10.62 22.87
C SER A 6 6.99 11.88 22.36
N THR A 7 6.95 12.01 21.03
CA THR A 7 6.13 13.00 20.33
C THR A 7 4.92 12.28 19.76
N ILE A 8 3.81 12.31 20.49
CA ILE A 8 2.57 11.65 20.08
C ILE A 8 2.04 12.36 18.83
N ILE A 9 2.01 11.64 17.71
CA ILE A 9 1.39 12.13 16.48
C ILE A 9 -0.13 12.04 16.67
N LYS A 10 -0.84 13.16 16.52
CA LYS A 10 -2.30 13.13 16.52
C LYS A 10 -2.78 12.64 15.15
N ALA A 11 -3.46 11.51 15.10
CA ALA A 11 -4.32 11.23 13.97
C ALA A 11 -5.46 12.26 13.96
N TYR A 12 -5.89 12.70 12.80
CA TYR A 12 -7.05 13.59 12.65
C TYR A 12 -8.26 12.71 12.35
N PRO A 13 -9.02 12.25 13.36
CA PRO A 13 -10.20 11.47 13.09
C PRO A 13 -11.28 12.38 12.51
N GLU A 14 -11.66 12.11 11.25
CA GLU A 14 -13.06 12.22 10.85
C GLU A 14 -13.92 11.32 11.77
N PRO A 15 -15.24 11.50 11.88
CA PRO A 15 -16.07 10.66 12.72
C PRO A 15 -15.78 9.17 12.46
N LYS A 16 -15.49 8.43 13.54
CA LYS A 16 -15.28 6.97 13.50
C LYS A 16 -16.46 6.32 12.80
N SER A 17 -16.25 5.86 11.57
CA SER A 17 -17.34 5.52 10.64
C SER A 17 -17.26 4.09 10.11
N PHE A 18 -16.18 3.36 10.42
CA PHE A 18 -16.03 1.96 10.00
C PHE A 18 -16.29 1.00 11.14
N THR A 19 -16.84 -0.15 10.77
CA THR A 19 -17.22 -1.24 11.67
C THR A 19 -16.57 -2.55 11.20
N MET A 20 -16.71 -3.62 11.98
CA MET A 20 -16.27 -4.98 11.59
C MET A 20 -16.88 -5.48 10.27
N ASP A 21 -18.05 -4.98 9.90
CA ASP A 21 -18.75 -5.34 8.65
C ASP A 21 -18.27 -4.52 7.44
N SER A 22 -17.40 -3.55 7.64
CA SER A 22 -16.89 -2.72 6.55
C SER A 22 -15.98 -3.54 5.63
N GLU A 23 -16.34 -3.64 4.35
CA GLU A 23 -15.45 -4.21 3.33
C GLU A 23 -14.31 -3.22 3.03
N ILE A 24 -13.08 -3.74 3.00
CA ILE A 24 -11.85 -2.95 2.87
C ILE A 24 -11.09 -3.40 1.62
N ALA A 25 -10.77 -2.46 0.73
CA ALA A 25 -9.85 -2.69 -0.38
C ALA A 25 -8.56 -1.90 -0.17
N GLY A 26 -7.43 -2.36 -0.71
CA GLY A 26 -6.17 -1.64 -0.57
C GLY A 26 -5.16 -1.90 -1.68
N ILE A 27 -4.43 -0.85 -2.04
CA ILE A 27 -3.34 -0.88 -3.02
C ILE A 27 -2.12 -0.15 -2.47
N GLY A 28 -0.94 -0.75 -2.63
CA GLY A 28 0.31 -0.06 -2.36
C GLY A 28 1.48 -0.98 -2.04
N SER A 29 2.36 -0.46 -1.18
CA SER A 29 3.65 -1.06 -0.82
C SER A 29 3.53 -2.36 0.00
N CYS A 30 4.67 -2.97 0.35
CA CYS A 30 4.72 -4.12 1.25
C CYS A 30 4.05 -3.85 2.61
N PHE A 31 4.05 -2.61 3.08
CA PHE A 31 3.32 -2.23 4.28
C PHE A 31 1.80 -2.33 4.09
N SER A 32 1.29 -2.00 2.90
CA SER A 32 -0.12 -2.20 2.53
C SER A 32 -0.50 -3.67 2.64
N GLN A 33 0.31 -4.56 2.07
CA GLN A 33 0.08 -5.99 2.14
C GLN A 33 0.00 -6.50 3.58
N TYR A 34 0.94 -6.08 4.44
CA TYR A 34 0.90 -6.39 5.87
C TYR A 34 -0.42 -5.93 6.52
N VAL A 35 -0.83 -4.68 6.30
CA VAL A 35 -2.07 -4.13 6.87
C VAL A 35 -3.28 -4.95 6.42
N MET A 36 -3.39 -5.23 5.11
CA MET A 36 -4.51 -6.01 4.58
C MET A 36 -4.54 -7.44 5.12
N GLU A 37 -3.39 -8.10 5.26
CA GLU A 37 -3.29 -9.45 5.83
C GLU A 37 -3.66 -9.48 7.32
N GLU A 38 -3.21 -8.51 8.11
CA GLU A 38 -3.57 -8.43 9.52
C GLU A 38 -5.05 -8.10 9.72
N LEU A 39 -5.62 -7.19 8.93
CA LEU A 39 -7.07 -6.94 8.93
C LEU A 39 -7.85 -8.22 8.58
N ARG A 40 -7.38 -9.01 7.60
CA ARG A 40 -7.98 -10.31 7.28
C ARG A 40 -7.91 -11.30 8.44
N ARG A 41 -6.77 -11.35 9.15
CA ARG A 41 -6.60 -12.21 10.34
C ARG A 41 -7.54 -11.80 11.48
N LEU A 42 -7.80 -10.51 11.62
CA LEU A 42 -8.82 -9.97 12.51
C LEU A 42 -10.26 -10.21 12.00
N GLY A 43 -10.41 -10.82 10.83
CA GLY A 43 -11.66 -11.26 10.22
C GLY A 43 -12.47 -10.13 9.59
N PHE A 44 -11.80 -9.07 9.13
CA PHE A 44 -12.38 -8.14 8.16
C PHE A 44 -12.43 -8.78 6.76
N HIS A 45 -13.40 -8.33 5.95
CA HIS A 45 -13.44 -8.65 4.53
C HIS A 45 -12.49 -7.73 3.76
N THR A 46 -11.34 -8.25 3.38
CA THR A 46 -10.25 -7.48 2.74
C THR A 46 -9.98 -7.91 1.31
N SER A 47 -9.64 -6.97 0.42
CA SER A 47 -9.06 -7.25 -0.90
C SER A 47 -7.77 -6.45 -1.11
N SER A 48 -6.71 -7.12 -1.57
CA SER A 48 -5.40 -6.50 -1.80
C SER A 48 -5.17 -6.27 -3.29
N ASN A 49 -4.21 -5.41 -3.64
CA ASN A 49 -3.88 -5.03 -5.01
C ASN A 49 -3.83 -6.23 -5.98
N PRO A 50 -4.58 -6.22 -7.10
CA PRO A 50 -4.53 -7.29 -8.10
C PRO A 50 -3.18 -7.36 -8.84
N ASN A 51 -2.34 -6.34 -8.71
CA ASN A 51 -0.99 -6.32 -9.27
C ASN A 51 0.10 -6.73 -8.27
N GLY A 52 -0.27 -7.03 -7.02
CA GLY A 52 0.68 -7.25 -5.92
C GLY A 52 1.32 -5.94 -5.41
N ILE A 53 2.54 -6.01 -4.88
CA ILE A 53 3.19 -4.84 -4.28
C ILE A 53 3.58 -3.83 -5.36
N VAL A 54 3.11 -2.58 -5.19
CA VAL A 54 3.46 -1.42 -6.03
C VAL A 54 3.85 -0.23 -5.17
N TYR A 55 4.86 0.53 -5.59
CA TYR A 55 5.51 1.50 -4.70
C TYR A 55 5.15 2.96 -4.98
N ASN A 56 5.01 3.33 -6.25
CA ASN A 56 4.88 4.72 -6.69
C ASN A 56 3.46 5.02 -7.20
N SER A 57 3.10 6.30 -7.22
CA SER A 57 1.75 6.75 -7.61
C SER A 57 1.38 6.37 -9.05
N HIS A 58 2.37 6.29 -9.96
CA HIS A 58 2.12 5.92 -11.34
C HIS A 58 1.69 4.46 -11.47
N SER A 59 2.46 3.53 -10.88
CA SER A 59 2.12 2.10 -10.90
C SER A 59 0.80 1.79 -10.18
N ILE A 60 0.49 2.53 -9.11
CA ILE A 60 -0.81 2.49 -8.44
C ILE A 60 -1.93 2.86 -9.42
N LEU A 61 -1.77 3.99 -10.12
CA LEU A 61 -2.74 4.45 -11.12
C LEU A 61 -2.91 3.43 -12.25
N GLN A 62 -1.82 2.84 -12.76
CA GLN A 62 -1.91 1.81 -13.81
C GLN A 62 -2.70 0.59 -13.30
N SER A 63 -2.46 0.14 -12.06
CA SER A 63 -3.20 -0.99 -11.47
C SER A 63 -4.72 -0.73 -11.46
N LEU A 64 -5.14 0.53 -11.26
CA LEU A 64 -6.56 0.93 -11.30
C LEU A 64 -7.09 1.10 -12.73
N LYS A 65 -6.31 1.70 -13.65
CA LYS A 65 -6.70 1.93 -15.05
C LYS A 65 -7.00 0.65 -15.81
N TYR A 66 -6.27 -0.41 -15.48
CA TYR A 66 -6.39 -1.71 -16.14
C TYR A 66 -7.35 -2.67 -15.43
N LEU A 67 -8.14 -2.23 -14.45
CA LEU A 67 -9.20 -3.08 -13.88
C LEU A 67 -10.27 -3.47 -14.90
N GLU A 68 -10.59 -2.57 -15.83
CA GLU A 68 -11.60 -2.74 -16.88
C GLU A 68 -11.04 -3.00 -18.28
N LYS A 69 -9.72 -2.97 -18.42
CA LYS A 69 -9.03 -3.11 -19.71
C LYS A 69 -8.02 -4.23 -19.64
N ASP A 70 -7.77 -4.87 -20.77
CA ASP A 70 -6.66 -5.80 -20.86
C ASP A 70 -5.33 -5.05 -20.78
N TYR A 71 -4.34 -5.69 -20.15
CA TYR A 71 -2.99 -5.17 -20.17
C TYR A 71 -2.42 -5.29 -21.59
N PRO A 72 -1.72 -4.25 -22.09
CA PRO A 72 -1.09 -4.31 -23.40
C PRO A 72 -0.10 -5.47 -23.48
N GLU A 73 0.03 -6.06 -24.67
CA GLU A 73 0.84 -7.26 -24.87
C GLU A 73 2.32 -7.02 -24.51
N GLU A 74 2.82 -5.81 -24.78
CA GLU A 74 4.20 -5.39 -24.49
C GLU A 74 4.50 -5.22 -22.99
N THR A 75 3.49 -5.32 -22.12
CA THR A 75 3.72 -5.39 -20.68
C THR A 75 4.25 -6.75 -20.25
N PHE A 76 4.01 -7.80 -21.04
CA PHE A 76 4.43 -9.16 -20.75
C PHE A 76 5.75 -9.49 -21.44
N PHE A 77 6.65 -10.13 -20.71
CA PHE A 77 7.96 -10.51 -21.22
C PHE A 77 8.42 -11.81 -20.58
N GLN A 78 9.37 -12.50 -21.21
CA GLN A 78 9.97 -13.71 -20.68
C GLN A 78 11.39 -13.43 -20.20
N ASP A 79 11.72 -13.89 -18.99
CA ASP A 79 13.07 -13.87 -18.43
C ASP A 79 13.29 -15.16 -17.62
N ASN A 80 14.47 -15.76 -17.72
CA ASN A 80 14.80 -17.01 -17.00
C ASN A 80 13.73 -18.13 -17.10
N SER A 81 13.16 -18.33 -18.30
CA SER A 81 12.12 -19.32 -18.60
C SER A 81 10.76 -19.09 -17.90
N LEU A 82 10.56 -17.93 -17.29
CA LEU A 82 9.29 -17.51 -16.72
C LEU A 82 8.77 -16.27 -17.45
N TRP A 83 7.45 -16.22 -17.62
CA TRP A 83 6.73 -15.04 -18.04
C TRP A 83 6.49 -14.14 -16.84
N HIS A 84 6.66 -12.84 -17.08
CA HIS A 84 6.50 -11.76 -16.12
C HIS A 84 5.69 -10.63 -16.75
N SER A 85 5.23 -9.70 -15.92
CA SER A 85 4.62 -8.44 -16.38
C SER A 85 5.28 -7.26 -15.69
N TRP A 86 5.65 -6.23 -16.47
CA TRP A 86 6.23 -4.99 -15.93
C TRP A 86 5.29 -4.25 -14.96
N GLU A 87 3.99 -4.53 -15.03
CA GLU A 87 2.95 -3.92 -14.20
C GLU A 87 2.66 -4.72 -12.91
N HIS A 88 3.21 -5.93 -12.76
CA HIS A 88 2.88 -6.84 -11.67
C HIS A 88 4.11 -7.19 -10.81
N HIS A 89 3.87 -7.42 -9.52
CA HIS A 89 4.86 -7.93 -8.60
C HIS A 89 5.35 -9.33 -9.03
N GLY A 90 6.60 -9.69 -8.70
CA GLY A 90 7.21 -10.97 -9.09
C GLY A 90 6.50 -12.24 -8.57
N PHE A 91 5.49 -12.10 -7.70
CA PHE A 91 4.56 -13.18 -7.37
C PHE A 91 3.75 -13.64 -8.61
N PHE A 92 3.42 -12.71 -9.50
CA PHE A 92 2.80 -13.00 -10.79
C PHE A 92 3.87 -13.42 -11.78
N SER A 93 4.09 -14.73 -11.86
CA SER A 93 4.95 -15.34 -12.86
C SER A 93 4.45 -16.75 -13.19
N SER A 94 4.63 -17.18 -14.44
CA SER A 94 4.26 -18.53 -14.88
C SER A 94 5.22 -19.00 -15.98
N LYS A 95 5.27 -20.31 -16.23
CA LYS A 95 5.97 -20.89 -17.39
C LYS A 95 5.27 -20.57 -18.73
N SER A 96 4.00 -20.17 -18.72
CA SER A 96 3.20 -19.83 -19.89
C SER A 96 2.68 -18.39 -19.81
N LYS A 97 2.66 -17.70 -20.95
CA LYS A 97 2.08 -16.35 -21.05
C LYS A 97 0.58 -16.37 -20.80
N GLU A 98 -0.09 -17.38 -21.34
CA GLU A 98 -1.54 -17.58 -21.26
C GLU A 98 -1.98 -17.81 -19.81
N GLU A 99 -1.23 -18.63 -19.07
CA GLU A 99 -1.48 -18.86 -17.64
C GLU A 99 -1.26 -17.59 -16.82
N LEU A 100 -0.19 -16.83 -17.09
CA LEU A 100 0.03 -15.54 -16.41
C LEU A 100 -1.12 -14.56 -16.67
N ILE A 101 -1.56 -14.43 -17.92
CA ILE A 101 -2.70 -13.55 -18.28
C ILE A 101 -3.98 -14.00 -17.56
N TRP A 102 -4.22 -15.32 -17.48
CA TRP A 102 -5.36 -15.85 -16.73
C TRP A 102 -5.29 -15.48 -15.23
N GLN A 103 -4.15 -15.68 -14.58
CA GLN A 103 -3.94 -15.34 -13.17
C GLN A 103 -4.19 -13.84 -12.90
N VAL A 104 -3.67 -12.97 -13.77
CA VAL A 104 -3.88 -11.52 -13.69
C VAL A 104 -5.35 -11.15 -13.81
N ASN A 105 -6.07 -11.74 -14.77
CA ASN A 105 -7.48 -11.45 -14.99
C ASN A 105 -8.37 -11.96 -13.85
N GLU A 106 -8.06 -13.13 -13.29
CA GLU A 106 -8.76 -13.63 -12.09
C GLU A 106 -8.53 -12.72 -10.87
N ALA A 107 -7.30 -12.28 -10.63
CA ALA A 107 -6.98 -11.34 -9.54
C ALA A 107 -7.75 -10.01 -9.71
N LYS A 108 -7.78 -9.46 -10.93
CA LYS A 108 -8.57 -8.26 -11.26
C LYS A 108 -10.05 -8.45 -10.96
N LYS A 109 -10.65 -9.54 -11.44
CA LYS A 109 -12.08 -9.84 -11.25
C LYS A 109 -12.45 -9.86 -9.77
N GLN A 110 -11.68 -10.61 -8.97
CA GLN A 110 -11.89 -10.70 -7.52
C GLN A 110 -11.73 -9.34 -6.83
N PHE A 111 -10.77 -8.53 -7.27
CA PHE A 111 -10.58 -7.19 -6.73
C PHE A 111 -11.75 -6.26 -7.05
N VAL A 112 -12.22 -6.24 -8.30
CA VAL A 112 -13.35 -5.40 -8.75
C VAL A 112 -14.64 -5.76 -8.01
N GLU A 113 -14.93 -7.05 -7.81
CA GLU A 113 -16.11 -7.51 -7.06
C GLU A 113 -16.15 -6.96 -5.63
N ARG A 114 -14.98 -6.82 -4.99
CA ARG A 114 -14.84 -6.26 -3.64
C ARG A 114 -14.81 -4.74 -3.64
N LEU A 115 -14.12 -4.13 -4.59
CA LEU A 115 -14.04 -2.67 -4.70
C LEU A 115 -15.42 -2.02 -4.80
N LYS A 116 -16.34 -2.64 -5.56
CA LYS A 116 -17.75 -2.20 -5.68
C LYS A 116 -18.53 -2.18 -4.36
N LYS A 117 -18.07 -2.91 -3.34
CA LYS A 117 -18.70 -3.01 -2.01
C LYS A 117 -17.88 -2.35 -0.90
N ALA A 118 -16.63 -2.00 -1.19
CA ALA A 118 -15.67 -1.50 -0.20
C ALA A 118 -16.16 -0.17 0.40
N ARG A 119 -16.37 -0.12 1.71
CA ARG A 119 -16.66 1.14 2.42
C ARG A 119 -15.39 1.95 2.63
N LEU A 120 -14.25 1.28 2.67
CA LEU A 120 -12.94 1.87 2.88
C LEU A 120 -11.94 1.37 1.83
N PHE A 121 -11.23 2.30 1.22
CA PHE A 121 -10.05 2.04 0.39
C PHE A 121 -8.79 2.58 1.07
N ILE A 122 -7.76 1.75 1.23
CA ILE A 122 -6.46 2.16 1.80
C ILE A 122 -5.43 2.27 0.68
N LEU A 123 -4.94 3.47 0.43
CA LEU A 123 -3.88 3.75 -0.55
C LEU A 123 -2.55 3.96 0.15
N THR A 124 -1.54 3.14 -0.16
CA THR A 124 -0.24 3.18 0.54
C THR A 124 0.94 3.35 -0.41
N PRO A 125 1.08 4.50 -1.08
CA PRO A 125 2.27 4.80 -1.86
C PRO A 125 3.48 4.92 -0.93
N SER A 126 4.69 4.72 -1.47
CA SER A 126 5.91 4.62 -0.66
C SER A 126 7.10 5.39 -1.23
N SER A 127 7.12 5.66 -2.54
CA SER A 127 8.24 6.33 -3.19
C SER A 127 7.77 7.03 -4.47
N SER A 128 8.29 8.21 -4.75
CA SER A 128 8.26 8.87 -6.06
C SER A 128 9.38 8.40 -7.00
N VAL A 129 10.28 7.52 -6.55
CA VAL A 129 11.30 6.95 -7.44
C VAL A 129 10.65 5.93 -8.36
N VAL A 130 10.93 6.05 -9.66
CA VAL A 130 10.47 5.15 -10.71
C VAL A 130 11.65 4.61 -11.52
N TYR A 131 11.48 3.41 -12.03
CA TYR A 131 12.43 2.78 -12.95
C TYR A 131 11.80 2.79 -14.34
N VAL A 132 12.49 3.40 -15.29
CA VAL A 132 12.04 3.57 -16.66
C VAL A 132 12.84 2.64 -17.55
N LEU A 133 12.18 1.72 -18.24
CA LEU A 133 12.82 0.78 -19.15
C LEU A 133 13.36 1.54 -20.37
N LYS A 134 14.68 1.51 -20.58
CA LYS A 134 15.34 2.32 -21.62
C LYS A 134 14.89 1.98 -23.04
N SER A 135 14.50 0.73 -23.29
CA SER A 135 14.10 0.27 -24.62
C SER A 135 12.74 0.81 -25.07
N SER A 136 11.85 1.19 -24.14
CA SER A 136 10.48 1.61 -24.45
C SER A 136 10.05 2.92 -23.79
N GLY A 137 10.80 3.44 -22.82
CA GLY A 137 10.39 4.59 -22.00
C GLY A 137 9.29 4.27 -20.98
N ARG A 138 8.93 2.99 -20.79
CA ARG A 138 7.89 2.56 -19.85
C ARG A 138 8.37 2.64 -18.40
N ILE A 139 7.57 3.24 -17.52
CA ILE A 139 7.74 3.09 -16.07
C ILE A 139 7.30 1.68 -15.67
N THR A 140 8.15 0.94 -14.96
CA THR A 140 7.84 -0.41 -14.49
C THR A 140 7.43 -0.40 -13.02
N ALA A 141 6.42 -1.19 -12.66
CA ALA A 141 6.04 -1.44 -11.28
C ALA A 141 7.03 -2.39 -10.58
N ASN A 142 7.62 -3.32 -11.33
CA ASN A 142 8.63 -4.25 -10.85
C ASN A 142 9.70 -4.49 -11.93
N CYS A 143 10.97 -4.51 -11.55
CA CYS A 143 12.09 -4.77 -12.47
C CYS A 143 12.42 -6.26 -12.64
N HIS A 144 11.78 -7.17 -11.87
CA HIS A 144 11.94 -8.64 -11.94
C HIS A 144 13.39 -9.13 -11.93
N LYS A 145 14.27 -8.44 -11.18
CA LYS A 145 15.72 -8.71 -11.12
C LYS A 145 16.45 -8.59 -12.47
N VAL A 146 15.81 -8.04 -13.51
CA VAL A 146 16.45 -7.70 -14.77
C VAL A 146 17.56 -6.69 -14.50
N PRO A 147 18.74 -6.81 -15.16
CA PRO A 147 19.90 -5.99 -14.83
C PRO A 147 19.61 -4.47 -14.84
N ASN A 148 20.06 -3.77 -13.80
CA ASN A 148 19.77 -2.34 -13.57
C ASN A 148 20.19 -1.41 -14.72
N ASN A 149 21.16 -1.81 -15.54
CA ASN A 149 21.61 -1.03 -16.71
C ASN A 149 20.53 -0.90 -17.81
N ASN A 150 19.48 -1.74 -17.77
CA ASN A 150 18.30 -1.62 -18.66
C ASN A 150 17.34 -0.50 -18.25
N PHE A 151 17.51 0.08 -17.05
CA PHE A 151 16.62 1.08 -16.50
C PHE A 151 17.32 2.42 -16.29
N SER A 152 16.61 3.53 -16.54
CA SER A 152 16.91 4.82 -15.93
C SER A 152 16.12 4.97 -14.64
N VAL A 153 16.68 5.71 -13.68
CA VAL A 153 16.04 6.03 -12.41
C VAL A 153 15.59 7.49 -12.46
N GLU A 154 14.30 7.72 -12.26
CA GLU A 154 13.70 9.05 -12.25
C GLU A 154 12.94 9.28 -10.94
N ILE A 155 12.65 10.55 -10.64
CA ILE A 155 11.84 10.94 -9.48
C ILE A 155 10.63 11.73 -9.96
N LEU A 156 9.43 11.21 -9.67
CA LEU A 156 8.18 11.90 -9.96
C LEU A 156 8.12 13.20 -9.15
N SER A 157 7.71 14.28 -9.82
CA SER A 157 7.52 15.59 -9.17
C SER A 157 6.25 15.58 -8.30
N ASN A 158 6.10 16.59 -7.43
CA ASN A 158 4.89 16.77 -6.64
C ASN A 158 3.63 16.76 -7.52
N GLU A 159 3.65 17.50 -8.63
CA GLU A 159 2.54 17.65 -9.56
C GLU A 159 2.14 16.32 -10.21
N VAL A 160 3.14 15.51 -10.61
CA VAL A 160 2.88 14.19 -11.20
C VAL A 160 2.32 13.22 -10.16
N ASN A 161 2.84 13.24 -8.92
CA ASN A 161 2.28 12.40 -7.86
C ASN A 161 0.83 12.82 -7.56
N LEU A 162 0.56 14.12 -7.44
CA LEU A 162 -0.78 14.66 -7.16
C LEU A 162 -1.78 14.28 -8.25
N ALA A 163 -1.42 14.47 -9.52
CA ALA A 163 -2.28 14.10 -10.65
C ALA A 163 -2.61 12.60 -10.63
N ASN A 164 -1.60 11.76 -10.41
CA ASN A 164 -1.80 10.31 -10.33
C ASN A 164 -2.71 9.91 -9.15
N LEU A 165 -2.54 10.53 -7.97
CA LEU A 165 -3.35 10.26 -6.78
C LEU A 165 -4.82 10.68 -7.00
N LYS A 166 -5.06 11.87 -7.54
CA LYS A 166 -6.41 12.35 -7.86
C LYS A 166 -7.11 11.45 -8.87
N GLU A 167 -6.42 11.05 -9.95
CA GLU A 167 -6.99 10.15 -10.94
C GLU A 167 -7.25 8.76 -10.34
N SER A 168 -6.36 8.26 -9.48
CA SER A 168 -6.57 7.01 -8.75
C SER A 168 -7.83 7.05 -7.88
N ILE A 169 -8.03 8.13 -7.12
CA ILE A 169 -9.24 8.30 -6.29
C ILE A 169 -10.48 8.40 -7.17
N SER A 170 -10.42 9.15 -8.27
CA SER A 170 -11.54 9.24 -9.20
C SER A 170 -11.94 7.87 -9.75
N LEU A 171 -10.98 7.02 -10.13
CA LEU A 171 -11.25 5.66 -10.59
C LEU A 171 -11.88 4.79 -9.49
N ILE A 172 -11.37 4.87 -8.25
CA ILE A 172 -11.96 4.17 -7.09
C ILE A 172 -13.42 4.61 -6.88
N LYS A 173 -13.68 5.93 -6.93
CA LYS A 173 -15.02 6.51 -6.76
C LYS A 173 -15.98 6.17 -7.90
N ASN A 174 -15.47 5.95 -9.12
CA ASN A 174 -16.30 5.47 -10.23
C ASN A 174 -16.82 4.05 -9.98
N TYR A 175 -16.05 3.19 -9.31
CA TYR A 175 -16.51 1.86 -8.90
C TYR A 175 -17.47 1.92 -7.71
N ASN A 176 -17.20 2.81 -6.76
CA ASN A 176 -18.02 2.98 -5.57
C ASN A 176 -17.94 4.43 -5.04
N PRO A 177 -18.95 5.27 -5.33
CA PRO A 177 -18.99 6.67 -4.89
C PRO A 177 -18.95 6.85 -3.37
N ASP A 178 -19.50 5.89 -2.62
CA ASP A 178 -19.59 5.90 -1.16
C ASP A 178 -18.29 5.42 -0.48
N CYS A 179 -17.33 4.89 -1.25
CA CYS A 179 -16.08 4.37 -0.73
C CYS A 179 -15.20 5.49 -0.18
N SER A 180 -14.92 5.48 1.12
CA SER A 180 -14.03 6.46 1.75
C SER A 180 -12.57 6.08 1.46
N VAL A 181 -11.70 7.05 1.19
CA VAL A 181 -10.29 6.76 0.87
C VAL A 181 -9.39 7.24 2.00
N ILE A 182 -8.56 6.35 2.54
CA ILE A 182 -7.46 6.73 3.43
C ILE A 182 -6.15 6.57 2.68
N ILE A 183 -5.41 7.66 2.52
CA ILE A 183 -4.05 7.63 2.00
C ILE A 183 -3.07 7.60 3.18
N THR A 184 -2.04 6.78 3.09
CA THR A 184 -0.96 6.74 4.08
C THR A 184 0.38 6.58 3.38
N LEU A 185 1.34 7.45 3.70
CA LEU A 185 2.69 7.31 3.19
C LEU A 185 3.34 6.13 3.91
N SER A 186 3.82 5.13 3.16
CA SER A 186 4.44 3.95 3.75
C SER A 186 5.58 4.33 4.72
N PRO A 187 5.64 3.73 5.92
CA PRO A 187 6.68 4.00 6.90
C PRO A 187 8.03 3.37 6.52
N VAL A 188 8.04 2.46 5.53
CA VAL A 188 9.27 1.82 5.06
C VAL A 188 10.22 2.84 4.45
N ARG A 189 11.47 2.81 4.90
CA ARG A 189 12.57 3.60 4.31
C ARG A 189 13.11 2.84 3.10
N HIS A 190 12.84 3.34 1.89
CA HIS A 190 13.34 2.72 0.67
C HIS A 190 14.80 3.16 0.45
N TYR A 191 15.76 2.24 0.41
CA TYR A 191 17.17 2.57 0.17
C TYR A 191 17.61 2.12 -1.23
N PRO A 192 17.50 2.98 -2.26
CA PRO A 192 18.00 2.67 -3.59
C PRO A 192 19.53 2.87 -3.72
N GLY A 193 20.28 2.88 -2.61
CA GLY A 193 21.70 3.28 -2.58
C GLY A 193 21.95 4.77 -2.35
N ASN A 194 20.89 5.59 -2.22
CA ASN A 194 20.99 7.03 -1.94
C ASN A 194 19.87 7.48 -0.99
N LEU A 195 20.22 7.80 0.26
CA LEU A 195 19.26 8.25 1.27
C LEU A 195 18.69 9.65 0.99
N CYS A 196 19.48 10.56 0.41
CA CYS A 196 18.99 11.89 0.00
C CYS A 196 17.89 11.75 -1.06
N LEU A 197 18.04 10.79 -1.99
CA LEU A 197 17.01 10.48 -2.98
C LEU A 197 15.74 9.96 -2.31
N ASN A 198 15.86 9.08 -1.31
CA ASN A 198 14.70 8.62 -0.54
C ASN A 198 13.99 9.78 0.18
N SER A 199 14.74 10.67 0.84
CA SER A 199 14.14 11.83 1.53
C SER A 199 13.43 12.75 0.55
N ARG A 200 14.03 13.06 -0.60
CA ARG A 200 13.39 13.86 -1.66
C ARG A 200 12.13 13.18 -2.21
N SER A 201 12.20 11.87 -2.43
CA SER A 201 11.09 11.03 -2.88
C SER A 201 9.92 11.07 -1.90
N LYS A 202 10.18 10.85 -0.61
CA LYS A 202 9.16 10.93 0.45
C LYS A 202 8.58 12.34 0.57
N ALA A 203 9.40 13.39 0.47
CA ALA A 203 8.94 14.77 0.54
C ALA A 203 7.99 15.13 -0.61
N ASN A 204 8.37 14.79 -1.86
CA ASN A 204 7.50 15.00 -3.03
C ASN A 204 6.16 14.28 -2.88
N LEU A 205 6.20 13.02 -2.46
CA LEU A 205 5.01 12.20 -2.31
C LEU A 205 4.13 12.68 -1.15
N LEU A 206 4.72 13.03 0.00
CA LEU A 206 3.98 13.53 1.16
C LEU A 206 3.26 14.84 0.83
N SER A 207 3.95 15.78 0.18
CA SER A 207 3.37 17.04 -0.29
C SER A 207 2.15 16.77 -1.18
N ALA A 208 2.28 15.86 -2.14
CA ALA A 208 1.20 15.51 -3.05
C ALA A 208 0.03 14.82 -2.34
N ILE A 209 0.30 13.99 -1.33
CA ILE A 209 -0.74 13.34 -0.52
C ILE A 209 -1.54 14.38 0.27
N CYS A 210 -0.87 15.30 0.97
CA CYS A 210 -1.53 16.36 1.74
C CYS A 210 -2.43 17.20 0.84
N GLU A 211 -1.90 17.68 -0.29
CA GLU A 211 -2.66 18.46 -1.25
C GLU A 211 -3.84 17.68 -1.84
N CYS A 212 -3.64 16.38 -2.14
CA CYS A 212 -4.71 15.52 -2.64
C CYS A 212 -5.84 15.36 -1.64
N VAL A 213 -5.52 15.17 -0.36
CA VAL A 213 -6.49 15.01 0.73
C VAL A 213 -7.27 16.31 0.96
N GLU A 214 -6.60 17.46 0.98
CA GLU A 214 -7.25 18.77 1.13
C GLU A 214 -8.24 19.08 0.01
N GLN A 215 -7.98 18.59 -1.20
CA GLN A 215 -8.77 18.89 -2.39
C GLN A 215 -9.80 17.80 -2.75
N THR A 216 -9.87 16.71 -1.97
CA THR A 216 -10.74 15.57 -2.29
C THR A 216 -11.69 15.23 -1.14
N GLN A 217 -13.00 15.33 -1.40
CA GLN A 217 -14.00 14.98 -0.40
C GLN A 217 -13.94 13.49 -0.05
N ASN A 218 -14.17 13.17 1.24
CA ASN A 218 -14.15 11.81 1.75
C ASN A 218 -12.81 11.09 1.46
N CYS A 219 -11.73 11.86 1.56
CA CYS A 219 -10.35 11.40 1.51
C CYS A 219 -9.62 11.88 2.77
N MET A 220 -8.83 11.02 3.39
CA MET A 220 -8.16 11.29 4.67
C MET A 220 -6.69 10.87 4.60
N TYR A 221 -5.85 11.52 5.40
CA TYR A 221 -4.48 11.09 5.61
C TYR A 221 -4.31 10.33 6.94
N PHE A 222 -3.66 9.17 6.90
CA PHE A 222 -3.18 8.47 8.09
C PHE A 222 -1.65 8.57 8.20
N PRO A 223 -1.10 9.12 9.29
CA PRO A 223 0.32 9.48 9.39
C PRO A 223 1.22 8.31 9.83
N SER A 224 1.21 7.20 9.09
CA SER A 224 2.04 6.02 9.46
C SER A 224 3.54 6.29 9.37
N TYR A 225 3.96 7.10 8.39
CA TYR A 225 5.36 7.51 8.19
C TYR A 225 5.89 8.33 9.37
N GLU A 226 5.14 9.32 9.81
CA GLU A 226 5.47 10.20 10.94
C GLU A 226 5.41 9.43 12.26
N ILE A 227 4.45 8.52 12.44
CA ILE A 227 4.42 7.65 13.63
C ILE A 227 5.72 6.85 13.72
N LEU A 228 6.20 6.24 12.62
CA LEU A 228 7.47 5.51 12.68
C LEU A 228 8.65 6.44 12.99
N LEU A 229 8.75 7.57 12.30
CA LEU A 229 9.92 8.44 12.39
C LEU A 229 10.01 9.24 13.69
N ASP A 230 8.88 9.71 14.22
CA ASP A 230 8.84 10.68 15.32
C ASP A 230 8.41 10.07 16.65
N GLU A 231 7.45 9.14 16.63
CA GLU A 231 6.92 8.47 17.83
C GLU A 231 7.67 7.17 18.15
N LEU A 232 7.98 6.38 17.12
CA LEU A 232 8.64 5.07 17.22
C LEU A 232 10.12 5.12 16.78
N ARG A 233 10.82 6.19 17.16
CA ARG A 233 12.19 6.49 16.70
C ARG A 233 13.32 5.65 17.31
N ASP A 234 13.01 4.68 18.18
CA ASP A 234 13.99 3.79 18.82
C ASP A 234 14.36 2.62 17.90
N TYR A 235 15.61 2.15 17.93
CA TYR A 235 16.10 1.03 17.10
C TYR A 235 15.27 -0.25 17.26
N ARG A 236 14.65 -0.49 18.42
CA ARG A 236 13.75 -1.64 18.64
C ARG A 236 12.56 -1.69 17.67
N PHE A 237 12.25 -0.56 17.04
CA PHE A 237 11.14 -0.43 16.11
C PHE A 237 11.56 -0.66 14.65
N TYR A 238 12.84 -0.88 14.38
CA TYR A 238 13.36 -1.23 13.06
C TYR A 238 13.68 -2.72 13.00
N ALA A 239 13.48 -3.34 11.84
CA ALA A 239 13.92 -4.70 11.55
C ALA A 239 15.45 -4.75 11.39
N ASP A 240 16.01 -5.96 11.25
CA ASP A 240 17.47 -6.18 11.20
C ASP A 240 18.18 -5.41 10.07
N ASP A 241 17.46 -5.06 8.99
CA ASP A 241 17.99 -4.26 7.88
C ASP A 241 18.03 -2.75 8.16
N MET A 242 17.49 -2.30 9.30
CA MET A 242 17.37 -0.90 9.72
C MET A 242 16.58 0.00 8.74
N LEU A 243 15.81 -0.61 7.82
CA LEU A 243 15.03 0.08 6.79
C LEU A 243 13.54 -0.19 6.94
N HIS A 244 13.18 -1.43 7.27
CA HIS A 244 11.80 -1.82 7.49
C HIS A 244 11.40 -1.63 8.96
N PRO A 245 10.13 -1.30 9.24
CA PRO A 245 9.61 -1.37 10.59
C PRO A 245 9.58 -2.83 11.08
N SER A 246 9.98 -3.02 12.34
CA SER A 246 9.85 -4.28 13.07
C SER A 246 8.39 -4.73 13.15
N ASN A 247 8.16 -6.00 13.52
CA ASN A 247 6.82 -6.52 13.81
C ASN A 247 6.09 -5.67 14.86
N LEU A 248 6.80 -5.26 15.92
CA LEU A 248 6.23 -4.42 16.98
C LEU A 248 5.78 -3.06 16.43
N ALA A 249 6.62 -2.40 15.65
CA ALA A 249 6.27 -1.10 15.06
C ALA A 249 5.06 -1.20 14.13
N ARG A 250 5.03 -2.22 13.27
CA ARG A 250 3.90 -2.46 12.37
C ARG A 250 2.59 -2.71 13.12
N GLN A 251 2.63 -3.45 14.22
CA GLN A 251 1.47 -3.68 15.09
C GLN A 251 0.99 -2.39 15.76
N LEU A 252 1.89 -1.59 16.33
CA LEU A 252 1.54 -0.31 16.97
C LEU A 252 0.92 0.68 15.98
N ILE A 253 1.44 0.74 14.75
CA ILE A 253 0.87 1.58 13.69
C ILE A 253 -0.52 1.08 13.30
N LEU A 254 -0.71 -0.24 13.16
CA LEU A 254 -2.04 -0.81 12.89
C LEU A 254 -3.03 -0.54 14.03
N ASP A 255 -2.59 -0.60 15.28
CA ASP A 255 -3.42 -0.28 16.45
C ASP A 255 -3.89 1.16 16.39
N ARG A 256 -2.97 2.11 16.12
CA ARG A 256 -3.32 3.51 15.89
C ARG A 256 -4.28 3.70 14.74
N PHE A 257 -4.12 2.96 13.64
CA PHE A 257 -5.03 3.02 12.51
C PHE A 257 -6.44 2.59 12.92
N LEU A 258 -6.57 1.43 13.56
CA LEU A 258 -7.86 0.90 14.02
C LEU A 258 -8.52 1.86 15.02
N GLU A 259 -7.77 2.33 16.01
CA GLU A 259 -8.26 3.27 17.04
C GLU A 259 -8.72 4.60 16.46
N SER A 260 -8.15 5.03 15.33
CA SER A 260 -8.49 6.30 14.68
C SER A 260 -9.80 6.23 13.90
N TYR A 261 -10.08 5.11 13.23
CA TYR A 261 -11.14 5.06 12.21
C TYR A 261 -12.30 4.10 12.53
N PHE A 262 -12.12 3.15 13.45
CA PHE A 262 -13.14 2.16 13.80
C PHE A 262 -13.89 2.52 15.08
N ASP A 263 -15.18 2.17 15.11
CA ASP A 263 -16.07 2.42 16.24
C ASP A 263 -15.69 1.61 17.50
N GLN A 264 -16.24 2.01 18.64
CA GLN A 264 -15.88 1.41 19.93
C GLN A 264 -16.27 -0.08 20.01
N SER A 265 -17.42 -0.47 19.45
CA SER A 265 -17.86 -1.86 19.37
C SER A 265 -16.84 -2.73 18.62
N SER A 266 -16.38 -2.27 17.46
CA SER A 266 -15.39 -2.98 16.64
C SER A 266 -14.06 -3.07 17.36
N LEU A 267 -13.62 -2.02 18.06
CA LEU A 267 -12.38 -2.07 18.84
C LEU A 267 -12.42 -3.11 19.98
N ILE A 268 -13.58 -3.25 20.64
CA ILE A 268 -13.80 -4.29 21.67
C ILE A 268 -13.70 -5.68 21.02
N GLU A 269 -14.40 -5.89 19.90
CA GLU A 269 -14.39 -7.18 19.19
C GLU A 269 -12.99 -7.54 18.67
N ILE A 270 -12.26 -6.59 18.08
CA ILE A 270 -10.88 -6.78 17.62
C ILE A 270 -9.98 -7.26 18.77
N LYS A 271 -10.15 -6.67 19.96
CA LYS A 271 -9.37 -7.06 21.14
C LYS A 271 -9.65 -8.51 21.55
N GLU A 272 -10.90 -8.96 21.48
CA GLU A 272 -11.30 -10.34 21.73
C GLU A 272 -10.75 -11.30 20.67
N ARG A 273 -10.90 -10.96 19.38
CA ARG A 273 -10.36 -11.76 18.26
C ARG A 273 -8.84 -11.93 18.38
N ARG A 274 -8.10 -10.88 18.75
CA ARG A 274 -6.65 -10.97 19.01
C ARG A 274 -6.30 -11.91 20.15
N LYS A 275 -7.06 -11.89 21.24
CA LYS A 275 -6.87 -12.82 22.37
C LYS A 275 -7.05 -14.27 21.89
N ASN A 276 -8.07 -14.53 21.08
CA ASN A 276 -8.34 -15.86 20.53
C ASN A 276 -7.24 -16.32 19.56
N LEU A 277 -6.77 -15.46 18.67
CA LEU A 277 -5.66 -15.76 17.74
C LEU A 277 -4.37 -16.13 18.49
N LYS A 278 -4.05 -15.42 19.57
CA LYS A 278 -2.89 -15.75 20.43
C LYS A 278 -3.05 -17.16 21.02
N LEU A 279 -4.23 -17.49 21.54
CA LEU A 279 -4.51 -18.82 22.11
C LEU A 279 -4.39 -19.94 21.07
N LEU A 280 -4.87 -19.72 19.84
CA LEU A 280 -4.74 -20.70 18.74
C LEU A 280 -3.27 -20.93 18.37
N ASN A 281 -2.47 -19.88 18.26
CA ASN A 281 -1.05 -19.99 17.95
C ASN A 281 -0.25 -20.71 19.07
N HIS A 282 -0.67 -20.55 20.33
CA HIS A 282 -0.08 -21.31 21.44
C HIS A 282 -0.43 -22.82 21.42
N ARG A 283 -1.61 -23.19 20.90
CA ARG A 283 -2.05 -24.59 20.81
C ARG A 283 -1.40 -25.38 19.67
N ILE A 284 -0.93 -24.71 18.62
CA ILE A 284 -0.28 -25.37 17.46
C ILE A 284 1.18 -25.75 17.77
N LEU A 285 1.77 -25.20 18.83
CA LEU A 285 3.15 -25.44 19.25
C LEU A 285 3.26 -26.46 20.42
N GLN A 286 2.17 -27.15 20.77
CA GLN A 286 2.12 -28.25 21.74
C GLN A 286 1.75 -29.55 21.02
#